data_AF-A0A8T2R444-F1
#
_entry.id   AF-A0A8T2R444-F1
#
_cell.length_a   1.000
_cell.length_b   1.000
_cell.length_c   1.000
_cell.angle_alpha   90.00
_cell.angle_beta   90.00
_cell.angle_gamma   90.00
#
_symmetry.space_group_name_H-M   'P 1'
#
loop_
_entity.id
_entity.type
_entity.pdbx_description
1 polymer ?
#
loop_
_entity_poly.entity_id
_entity_poly.type
_entity_poly.pdbx_seq_one_letter_code
_entity_poly.pdbx_strand_id
1 'polypeptide(L)'
;MASRTVTISPTPGEGVDGLDYLPGLTILGSGYDVLNGYYADPRSCKANLFVLTDTTDPNDLLKVTITRSDNSEVAYAIPKVVTLHPNPTSSSYVSTGRSIEEFSSSLNSYTKIEGSYIFFSSAISTSIGSQTAQSLDKEFSMVQDDLQYYTLQLPPANNLASYLQESVRKAIDESTALTQLFDDYGTHYVAGLIMGGSATYTCSTSKTKYQSSFDLKVVAEMSYKKVVGSISDEQNMQYENEIKSFQEHSETKVVTRGGAPALGGDAYVKNPQAWRDSVERNLTFANFLSPGLIGIWNLASTAKRKQELLDHYSKYCQEKQQTFELPEPLLRARRVQLSKIQFTDQGSGAKASLAVAIPNVGSEWYYLGQVAFKGEGEVSGQTVVVQEVVKNSGVLTEVDRWDAIWNDVGSGKRNDYSLWHGIAGDPVDYYVVGDFFVGGRSSETAPTAEETKGIRAVHRRCLVEGAIGNQVWNDAGSKANSDGAVWEIVPAGNENIDMTNVKATFASVKSRSAKPQGPVYLLKRSAVVFDS
;
A
#
# COMPACT_ATOMS: atom_id res chain seq x y z
N MET A 1 -24.24 -6.58 -22.41
CA MET A 1 -24.97 -5.39 -21.91
C MET A 1 -25.53 -4.65 -23.11
N ALA A 2 -26.82 -4.32 -23.12
CA ALA A 2 -27.39 -3.47 -24.16
C ALA A 2 -26.77 -2.07 -24.04
N SER A 3 -26.15 -1.59 -25.12
CA SER A 3 -25.69 -0.21 -25.28
C SER A 3 -26.87 0.72 -25.04
N ARG A 4 -26.95 1.35 -23.86
CA ARG A 4 -27.89 2.44 -23.62
C ARG A 4 -27.34 3.68 -24.32
N THR A 5 -27.96 4.04 -25.44
CA THR A 5 -27.50 5.12 -26.30
C THR A 5 -27.92 6.47 -25.71
N VAL A 6 -27.09 7.04 -24.82
CA VAL A 6 -27.20 8.46 -24.51
C VAL A 6 -26.68 9.22 -25.71
N THR A 7 -27.57 9.94 -26.38
CA THR A 7 -27.21 10.75 -27.55
C THR A 7 -27.00 12.18 -27.10
N ILE A 8 -25.91 12.77 -27.55
CA ILE A 8 -25.54 14.14 -27.22
C ILE A 8 -25.22 14.85 -28.53
N SER A 9 -25.96 15.92 -28.81
CA SER A 9 -25.87 16.64 -30.08
C SER A 9 -25.67 18.14 -29.82
N PRO A 10 -24.52 18.71 -30.21
CA PRO A 10 -24.33 20.16 -30.18
C PRO A 10 -24.93 20.82 -31.43
N THR A 11 -25.67 21.92 -31.25
CA THR A 11 -26.20 22.75 -32.35
C THR A 11 -25.87 24.23 -32.14
N PRO A 12 -25.75 25.04 -33.22
CA PRO A 12 -25.54 26.49 -33.13
C PRO A 12 -26.64 27.22 -32.32
N GLY A 13 -26.27 28.35 -31.71
CA GLY A 13 -26.89 29.02 -30.55
C GLY A 13 -28.31 29.59 -30.64
N GLU A 14 -29.22 29.00 -31.43
CA GLU A 14 -30.65 29.32 -31.27
C GLU A 14 -31.19 28.74 -29.94
N GLY A 15 -31.69 29.61 -29.06
CA GLY A 15 -32.38 29.22 -27.83
C GLY A 15 -31.46 28.74 -26.69
N VAL A 16 -30.29 29.37 -26.54
CA VAL A 16 -29.37 29.15 -25.40
C VAL A 16 -29.72 29.99 -24.16
N ASP A 17 -30.51 31.05 -24.31
CA ASP A 17 -30.92 31.93 -23.22
C ASP A 17 -31.70 31.15 -22.15
N GLY A 18 -31.25 31.24 -20.90
CA GLY A 18 -31.89 30.58 -19.75
C GLY A 18 -31.56 29.09 -19.59
N LEU A 19 -30.67 28.52 -20.42
CA LEU A 19 -30.16 27.17 -20.21
C LEU A 19 -29.09 27.13 -19.12
N ASP A 20 -29.08 26.06 -18.32
CA ASP A 20 -27.98 25.76 -17.41
C ASP A 20 -26.72 25.36 -18.20
N TYR A 21 -25.55 25.63 -17.62
CA TYR A 21 -24.29 25.13 -18.17
C TYR A 21 -24.19 23.62 -18.04
N LEU A 22 -23.60 22.99 -19.06
CA LEU A 22 -23.35 21.55 -19.07
C LEU A 22 -22.52 21.14 -17.83
N PRO A 23 -22.91 20.07 -17.10
CA PRO A 23 -22.18 19.63 -15.92
C PRO A 23 -20.69 19.37 -16.22
N GLY A 24 -19.82 19.77 -15.28
CA GLY A 24 -18.36 19.66 -15.42
C GLY A 24 -17.68 20.93 -15.92
N LEU A 25 -18.40 21.90 -16.49
CA LEU A 25 -17.80 23.16 -16.95
C LEU A 25 -17.20 24.01 -15.81
N THR A 26 -17.73 23.91 -14.59
CA THR A 26 -17.17 24.59 -13.41
C THR A 26 -15.86 23.98 -12.91
N ILE A 27 -15.56 22.75 -13.33
CA ILE A 27 -14.35 21.99 -12.97
C ILE A 27 -13.28 22.19 -14.04
N LEU A 28 -13.69 22.21 -15.31
CA LEU A 28 -12.80 22.43 -16.43
C LEU A 28 -12.10 23.80 -16.31
N GLY A 29 -10.78 23.80 -16.40
CA GLY A 29 -9.96 25.00 -16.24
C GLY A 29 -9.68 25.40 -14.79
N SER A 30 -10.20 24.66 -13.81
CA SER A 30 -9.89 24.88 -12.41
C SER A 30 -8.50 24.38 -12.06
N GLY A 31 -7.79 25.19 -11.28
CA GLY A 31 -6.61 24.76 -10.53
C GLY A 31 -6.91 23.51 -9.72
N TYR A 32 -5.91 22.67 -9.49
CA TYR A 32 -6.12 21.36 -8.85
C TYR A 32 -5.04 21.05 -7.82
N ASP A 33 -5.46 20.59 -6.64
CA ASP A 33 -4.57 20.05 -5.62
C ASP A 33 -4.24 18.60 -5.91
N VAL A 34 -3.16 18.38 -6.68
CA VAL A 34 -2.71 17.04 -7.03
C VAL A 34 -1.95 16.34 -5.89
N LEU A 35 -1.40 17.07 -4.92
CA LEU A 35 -0.60 16.47 -3.84
C LEU A 35 -1.49 15.99 -2.71
N ASN A 36 -2.24 16.92 -2.13
CA ASN A 36 -2.98 16.68 -0.90
C ASN A 36 -4.48 16.51 -1.14
N GLY A 37 -4.92 16.57 -2.40
CA GLY A 37 -6.31 16.43 -2.78
C GLY A 37 -6.79 14.99 -2.93
N TYR A 38 -8.00 14.87 -3.46
CA TYR A 38 -8.67 13.66 -3.88
C TYR A 38 -8.42 13.43 -5.38
N TYR A 39 -8.42 12.17 -5.81
CA TYR A 39 -8.32 11.81 -7.21
C TYR A 39 -9.62 12.12 -7.95
N ALA A 40 -9.58 12.89 -9.04
CA ALA A 40 -10.73 13.25 -9.90
C ALA A 40 -12.00 13.61 -9.10
N ASP A 41 -11.89 14.63 -8.25
CA ASP A 41 -12.97 15.06 -7.36
C ASP A 41 -13.06 16.59 -7.31
N PRO A 42 -14.27 17.17 -7.40
CA PRO A 42 -14.46 18.62 -7.33
C PRO A 42 -13.92 19.25 -6.05
N ARG A 43 -13.85 18.52 -4.93
CA ARG A 43 -13.32 19.03 -3.65
C ARG A 43 -11.84 19.42 -3.71
N SER A 44 -11.13 18.97 -4.74
CA SER A 44 -9.71 19.30 -4.97
C SER A 44 -9.51 20.35 -6.05
N CYS A 45 -10.60 20.88 -6.61
CA CYS A 45 -10.53 22.07 -7.43
C CYS A 45 -10.24 23.29 -6.55
N LYS A 46 -9.38 24.16 -7.06
CA LYS A 46 -9.07 25.50 -6.55
C LYS A 46 -9.75 26.53 -7.45
N ALA A 47 -9.19 27.74 -7.54
CA ALA A 47 -9.72 28.79 -8.39
C ALA A 47 -9.80 28.35 -9.87
N ASN A 48 -10.88 28.75 -10.56
CA ASN A 48 -10.92 28.64 -12.01
C ASN A 48 -9.92 29.61 -12.63
N LEU A 49 -9.10 29.15 -13.57
CA LEU A 49 -8.02 29.95 -14.14
C LEU A 49 -8.46 30.75 -15.37
N PHE A 50 -9.58 30.38 -15.98
CA PHE A 50 -9.98 30.88 -17.30
C PHE A 50 -11.34 31.58 -17.25
N VAL A 51 -11.56 32.49 -18.20
CA VAL A 51 -12.87 33.01 -18.57
C VAL A 51 -13.19 32.40 -19.92
N LEU A 52 -13.97 31.31 -19.92
CA LEU A 52 -14.25 30.53 -21.12
C LEU A 52 -15.43 31.07 -21.93
N THR A 53 -16.14 32.07 -21.41
CA THR A 53 -17.28 32.69 -22.07
C THR A 53 -17.04 34.16 -22.37
N ASP A 54 -17.43 34.60 -23.56
CA ASP A 54 -17.53 36.00 -23.94
C ASP A 54 -19.01 36.42 -23.91
N THR A 55 -19.40 37.13 -22.85
CA THR A 55 -20.79 37.59 -22.68
C THR A 55 -21.20 38.68 -23.67
N THR A 56 -20.26 39.20 -24.47
CA THR A 56 -20.52 40.20 -25.50
C THR A 56 -20.78 39.60 -26.88
N ASP A 57 -20.41 38.33 -27.11
CA ASP A 57 -20.75 37.60 -28.34
C ASP A 57 -21.96 36.68 -28.13
N PRO A 58 -23.14 37.00 -28.70
CA PRO A 58 -24.34 36.17 -28.56
C PRO A 58 -24.19 34.78 -29.20
N ASN A 59 -23.12 34.54 -29.98
CA ASN A 59 -22.82 33.26 -30.58
C ASN A 59 -21.77 32.46 -29.80
N ASP A 60 -21.24 32.92 -28.67
CA ASP A 60 -20.16 32.22 -27.97
C ASP A 60 -20.58 30.86 -27.37
N LEU A 61 -21.89 30.65 -27.21
CA LEU A 61 -22.45 29.42 -26.66
C LEU A 61 -23.03 28.50 -27.74
N LEU A 62 -22.89 27.20 -27.52
CA LEU A 62 -23.58 26.14 -28.25
C LEU A 62 -24.67 25.53 -27.36
N LYS A 63 -25.78 25.11 -27.97
CA LYS A 63 -26.80 24.32 -27.30
C LYS A 63 -26.42 22.83 -27.39
N VAL A 64 -26.46 22.12 -26.28
CA VAL A 64 -26.21 20.69 -26.20
C VAL A 64 -27.45 20.01 -25.65
N THR A 65 -28.07 19.12 -26.43
CA THR A 65 -29.17 18.29 -25.95
C THR A 65 -28.64 16.91 -25.54
N ILE A 66 -28.95 16.49 -24.31
CA ILE A 66 -28.74 15.12 -23.83
C ILE A 66 -30.08 14.39 -23.85
N THR A 67 -30.17 13.34 -24.66
CA THR A 67 -31.31 12.41 -24.66
C THR A 67 -31.00 11.22 -23.75
N ARG A 68 -31.80 11.03 -22.70
CA ARG A 68 -31.64 9.97 -21.69
C ARG A 68 -32.28 8.65 -22.13
N SER A 69 -32.03 7.59 -21.36
CA SER A 69 -32.55 6.24 -21.66
C SER A 69 -34.09 6.15 -21.67
N ASP A 70 -34.79 7.07 -21.00
CA ASP A 70 -36.26 7.17 -21.01
C ASP A 70 -36.80 8.10 -22.13
N ASN A 71 -35.95 8.50 -23.08
CA ASN A 71 -36.21 9.49 -24.13
C ASN A 71 -36.52 10.90 -23.61
N SER A 72 -36.29 11.19 -22.33
CA SER A 72 -36.33 12.58 -21.86
C SER A 72 -35.13 13.36 -22.39
N GLU A 73 -35.37 14.59 -22.80
CA GLU A 73 -34.34 15.50 -23.30
C GLU A 73 -34.08 16.61 -22.29
N VAL A 74 -32.80 16.91 -22.08
CA VAL A 74 -32.37 18.09 -21.31
C VAL A 74 -31.37 18.86 -22.14
N ALA A 75 -31.59 20.17 -22.28
CA ALA A 75 -30.71 21.06 -23.01
C ALA A 75 -29.80 21.85 -22.06
N TYR A 76 -28.56 22.03 -22.46
CA TYR A 76 -27.53 22.79 -21.74
C TYR A 76 -26.82 23.77 -22.67
N ALA A 77 -26.16 24.76 -22.08
CA ALA A 77 -25.21 25.62 -22.77
C ALA A 77 -23.76 25.13 -22.57
N ILE A 78 -22.93 25.28 -23.60
CA ILE A 78 -21.48 25.05 -23.54
C ILE A 78 -20.73 26.15 -24.31
N PRO A 79 -19.60 26.67 -23.81
CA PRO A 79 -18.78 27.63 -24.57
C PRO A 79 -18.16 26.96 -25.80
N LYS A 80 -18.11 27.67 -26.93
CA LYS A 80 -17.55 27.18 -28.20
C LYS A 80 -16.08 26.75 -28.11
N VAL A 81 -15.33 27.35 -27.19
CA VAL A 81 -13.92 27.02 -26.96
C VAL A 81 -13.75 25.61 -26.36
N VAL A 82 -14.77 25.09 -25.67
CA VAL A 82 -14.72 23.77 -25.03
C VAL A 82 -15.07 22.68 -26.03
N THR A 83 -14.21 21.68 -26.13
CA THR A 83 -14.48 20.50 -26.95
C THR A 83 -15.27 19.48 -26.13
N LEU A 84 -16.42 19.06 -26.67
CA LEU A 84 -17.28 18.02 -26.12
C LEU A 84 -17.18 16.77 -26.99
N HIS A 85 -16.81 15.64 -26.39
CA HIS A 85 -16.86 14.34 -27.07
C HIS A 85 -17.85 13.40 -26.36
N PRO A 86 -19.01 13.13 -26.96
CA PRO A 86 -19.96 12.17 -26.42
C PRO A 86 -19.52 10.75 -26.81
N ASN A 87 -19.05 9.99 -25.83
CA ASN A 87 -18.60 8.63 -26.04
C ASN A 87 -18.97 7.76 -24.83
N PRO A 88 -20.26 7.38 -24.70
CA PRO A 88 -20.73 6.58 -23.58
C PRO A 88 -20.05 5.21 -23.57
N THR A 89 -19.21 4.97 -22.58
CA THR A 89 -18.41 3.74 -22.46
C THR A 89 -18.17 3.40 -20.99
N SER A 90 -17.81 2.16 -20.70
CA SER A 90 -17.32 1.76 -19.38
C SER A 90 -15.87 1.34 -19.47
N SER A 91 -15.07 1.69 -18.47
CA SER A 91 -13.67 1.31 -18.38
C SER A 91 -13.32 0.88 -16.95
N SER A 92 -12.38 -0.05 -16.82
CA SER A 92 -11.90 -0.51 -15.52
C SER A 92 -10.37 -0.46 -15.48
N TYR A 93 -9.83 -0.02 -14.36
CA TYR A 93 -8.40 0.10 -14.10
C TYR A 93 -8.09 -0.54 -12.75
N VAL A 94 -6.91 -1.14 -12.64
CA VAL A 94 -6.47 -1.75 -11.38
C VAL A 94 -5.09 -1.23 -11.05
N SER A 95 -4.98 -0.57 -9.89
CA SER A 95 -3.72 -0.10 -9.30
C SER A 95 -3.35 -0.99 -8.12
N THR A 96 -2.08 -1.34 -7.99
CA THR A 96 -1.57 -2.18 -6.89
C THR A 96 -0.20 -1.70 -6.41
N GLY A 97 0.19 -2.06 -5.19
CA GLY A 97 1.53 -1.85 -4.66
C GLY A 97 1.75 -2.56 -3.32
N ARG A 98 2.98 -3.03 -3.07
CA ARG A 98 3.37 -3.69 -1.81
C ARG A 98 3.69 -2.69 -0.70
N SER A 99 3.76 -1.41 -1.05
CA SER A 99 3.75 -0.25 -0.15
C SER A 99 2.81 0.83 -0.70
N ILE A 100 2.53 1.85 0.09
CA ILE A 100 1.66 2.95 -0.33
C ILE A 100 2.33 3.83 -1.40
N GLU A 101 3.66 3.92 -1.42
CA GLU A 101 4.43 4.62 -2.44
C GLU A 101 4.33 3.91 -3.79
N GLU A 102 4.45 2.58 -3.81
CA GLU A 102 4.24 1.78 -5.01
C GLU A 102 2.80 1.90 -5.52
N PHE A 103 1.82 1.83 -4.61
CA PHE A 103 0.41 1.98 -4.94
C PHE A 103 0.10 3.37 -5.52
N SER A 104 0.60 4.44 -4.89
CA SER A 104 0.47 5.80 -5.40
C SER A 104 1.13 5.94 -6.77
N SER A 105 2.34 5.39 -6.95
CA SER A 105 3.02 5.38 -8.25
C SER A 105 2.21 4.65 -9.34
N SER A 106 1.57 3.54 -8.98
CA SER A 106 0.65 2.81 -9.87
C SER A 106 -0.54 3.68 -10.29
N LEU A 107 -1.17 4.39 -9.34
CA LEU A 107 -2.26 5.34 -9.61
C LEU A 107 -1.81 6.52 -10.50
N ASN A 108 -0.61 7.04 -10.26
CA ASN A 108 -0.06 8.19 -10.98
C ASN A 108 0.29 7.90 -12.44
N SER A 109 0.54 6.63 -12.78
CA SER A 109 0.80 6.20 -14.16
C SER A 109 -0.35 6.55 -15.12
N TYR A 110 -1.58 6.68 -14.60
CA TYR A 110 -2.77 7.03 -15.38
C TYR A 110 -2.91 8.53 -15.63
N THR A 111 -2.60 9.36 -14.63
CA THR A 111 -2.72 10.83 -14.72
C THR A 111 -1.54 11.47 -15.44
N LYS A 112 -0.39 10.77 -15.50
CA LYS A 112 0.85 11.24 -16.14
C LYS A 112 1.40 12.54 -15.55
N ILE A 113 1.13 12.79 -14.28
CA ILE A 113 1.74 13.91 -13.53
C ILE A 113 3.24 13.66 -13.40
N GLU A 114 4.04 14.70 -13.60
CA GLU A 114 5.49 14.60 -13.52
C GLU A 114 5.99 14.42 -12.07
N GLY A 115 6.97 13.52 -11.89
CA GLY A 115 7.63 13.28 -10.61
C GLY A 115 7.20 11.99 -9.90
N SER A 116 7.89 11.68 -8.81
CA SER A 116 7.67 10.48 -8.00
C SER A 116 7.31 10.91 -6.57
N TYR A 117 6.10 11.45 -6.44
CA TYR A 117 5.54 11.93 -5.17
C TYR A 117 4.25 11.18 -4.85
N ILE A 118 3.82 11.25 -3.59
CA ILE A 118 2.53 10.71 -3.18
C ILE A 118 1.43 11.70 -3.54
N PHE A 119 0.91 11.58 -4.76
CA PHE A 119 -0.23 12.37 -5.22
C PHE A 119 -1.55 11.83 -4.66
N PHE A 120 -2.53 12.74 -4.55
CA PHE A 120 -3.89 12.47 -4.11
C PHE A 120 -3.97 11.87 -2.70
N SER A 121 -3.16 12.36 -1.76
CA SER A 121 -3.04 11.78 -0.42
C SER A 121 -4.34 11.80 0.41
N SER A 122 -5.26 12.73 0.15
CA SER A 122 -6.59 12.71 0.79
C SER A 122 -7.46 11.56 0.29
N ALA A 123 -7.32 11.16 -0.98
CA ALA A 123 -8.01 9.97 -1.48
C ALA A 123 -7.50 8.72 -0.76
N ILE A 124 -6.17 8.57 -0.63
CA ILE A 124 -5.53 7.49 0.14
C ILE A 124 -6.02 7.50 1.59
N SER A 125 -5.96 8.64 2.26
CA SER A 125 -6.37 8.73 3.67
C SER A 125 -7.84 8.41 3.88
N THR A 126 -8.70 8.65 2.88
CA THR A 126 -10.15 8.36 2.95
C THR A 126 -10.47 6.91 2.63
N SER A 127 -9.78 6.29 1.67
CA SER A 127 -10.07 4.91 1.23
C SER A 127 -9.30 3.86 2.03
N ILE A 128 -8.07 4.16 2.46
CA ILE A 128 -7.16 3.24 3.15
C ILE A 128 -7.01 3.61 4.63
N GLY A 129 -6.95 4.90 4.96
CA GLY A 129 -6.66 5.39 6.31
C GLY A 129 -5.16 5.54 6.57
N SER A 130 -4.76 6.60 7.26
CA SER A 130 -3.34 6.96 7.41
C SER A 130 -2.51 5.91 8.15
N GLN A 131 -3.05 5.29 9.21
CA GLN A 131 -2.34 4.24 9.96
C GLN A 131 -2.16 2.97 9.11
N THR A 132 -3.19 2.57 8.36
CA THR A 132 -3.12 1.41 7.47
C THR A 132 -2.15 1.66 6.32
N ALA A 133 -2.16 2.87 5.75
CA ALA A 133 -1.20 3.28 4.72
C ALA A 133 0.26 3.27 5.19
N GLN A 134 0.51 3.47 6.50
CA GLN A 134 1.83 3.36 7.12
C GLN A 134 2.26 1.91 7.44
N SER A 135 1.34 0.94 7.37
CA SER A 135 1.60 -0.41 7.84
C SER A 135 2.55 -1.17 6.93
N LEU A 136 3.54 -1.84 7.52
CA LEU A 136 4.50 -2.68 6.80
C LEU A 136 3.96 -4.08 6.48
N ASP A 137 2.85 -4.50 7.10
CA ASP A 137 2.19 -5.80 6.84
C ASP A 137 1.14 -5.68 5.72
N LYS A 138 0.88 -4.49 5.18
CA LYS A 138 -0.17 -4.29 4.18
C LYS A 138 0.39 -4.12 2.78
N GLU A 139 -0.29 -4.73 1.82
CA GLU A 139 -0.23 -4.37 0.41
C GLU A 139 -1.60 -3.83 -0.04
N PHE A 140 -1.61 -3.00 -1.08
CA PHE A 140 -2.77 -2.21 -1.45
C PHE A 140 -3.20 -2.51 -2.88
N SER A 141 -4.51 -2.56 -3.09
CA SER A 141 -5.11 -2.65 -4.42
C SER A 141 -6.33 -1.76 -4.54
N MET A 142 -6.58 -1.26 -5.74
CA MET A 142 -7.79 -0.51 -6.09
C MET A 142 -8.25 -0.93 -7.47
N VAL A 143 -9.49 -1.42 -7.55
CA VAL A 143 -10.21 -1.56 -8.82
C VAL A 143 -11.11 -0.34 -8.97
N GLN A 144 -10.91 0.44 -10.03
CA GLN A 144 -11.73 1.59 -10.38
C GLN A 144 -12.53 1.26 -11.63
N ASP A 145 -13.85 1.41 -11.56
CA ASP A 145 -14.79 1.18 -12.64
C ASP A 145 -15.54 2.48 -12.93
N ASP A 146 -15.29 3.01 -14.13
CA ASP A 146 -15.80 4.29 -14.58
C ASP A 146 -16.84 4.09 -15.66
N LEU A 147 -17.96 4.78 -15.50
CA LEU A 147 -19.00 4.97 -16.50
C LEU A 147 -18.84 6.35 -17.13
N GLN A 148 -18.24 6.40 -18.31
CA GLN A 148 -18.11 7.62 -19.09
C GLN A 148 -19.39 7.88 -19.88
N TYR A 149 -19.86 9.13 -19.88
CA TYR A 149 -20.93 9.61 -20.74
C TYR A 149 -20.39 10.55 -21.81
N TYR A 150 -19.58 11.52 -21.39
CA TYR A 150 -18.88 12.44 -22.28
C TYR A 150 -17.59 12.93 -21.64
N THR A 151 -16.75 13.53 -22.47
CA THR A 151 -15.54 14.21 -22.03
C THR A 151 -15.60 15.68 -22.40
N LEU A 152 -15.02 16.52 -21.54
CA LEU A 152 -14.84 17.94 -21.78
C LEU A 152 -13.34 18.23 -21.82
N GLN A 153 -12.90 18.98 -22.81
CA GLN A 153 -11.49 19.29 -23.00
C GLN A 153 -11.30 20.75 -23.42
N LEU A 154 -10.31 21.39 -22.79
CA LEU A 154 -9.81 22.70 -23.19
C LEU A 154 -8.91 22.57 -24.42
N PRO A 155 -8.81 23.62 -25.26
CA PRO A 155 -7.84 23.63 -26.34
C PRO A 155 -6.41 23.54 -25.77
N PRO A 156 -5.43 23.18 -26.61
CA PRO A 156 -4.03 23.16 -26.21
C PRO A 156 -3.56 24.46 -25.56
N ALA A 157 -2.61 24.39 -24.61
CA ALA A 157 -2.22 25.52 -23.77
C ALA A 157 -1.78 26.79 -24.54
N ASN A 158 -1.15 26.63 -25.70
CA ASN A 158 -0.76 27.73 -26.58
C ASN A 158 -1.96 28.55 -27.13
N ASN A 159 -3.17 27.97 -27.10
CA ASN A 159 -4.40 28.62 -27.53
C ASN A 159 -5.25 29.10 -26.34
N LEU A 160 -4.82 28.85 -25.09
CA LEU A 160 -5.55 29.24 -23.88
C LEU A 160 -5.15 30.61 -23.32
N ALA A 161 -4.03 31.18 -23.79
CA ALA A 161 -3.49 32.41 -23.23
C ALA A 161 -4.47 33.59 -23.28
N SER A 162 -5.35 33.68 -24.28
CA SER A 162 -6.36 34.74 -24.38
C SER A 162 -7.54 34.56 -23.42
N TYR A 163 -7.76 33.35 -22.92
CA TYR A 163 -8.85 33.02 -22.00
C TYR A 163 -8.42 33.06 -20.54
N LEU A 164 -7.11 33.20 -20.26
CA LEU A 164 -6.59 33.26 -18.90
C LEU A 164 -7.09 34.53 -18.19
N GLN A 165 -7.60 34.38 -16.97
CA GLN A 165 -7.96 35.53 -16.14
C GLN A 165 -6.75 36.43 -15.92
N GLU A 166 -6.94 37.74 -16.01
CA GLU A 166 -5.83 38.69 -15.95
C GLU A 166 -5.10 38.64 -14.60
N SER A 167 -5.82 38.42 -13.50
CA SER A 167 -5.24 38.20 -12.17
C SER A 167 -4.34 36.96 -12.13
N VAL A 168 -4.76 35.88 -12.79
CA VAL A 168 -4.01 34.61 -12.86
C VAL A 168 -2.78 34.77 -13.76
N ARG A 169 -2.92 35.43 -14.92
CA ARG A 169 -1.80 35.75 -15.81
C ARG A 169 -0.72 36.50 -15.04
N LYS A 170 -1.10 37.58 -14.36
CA LYS A 170 -0.20 38.39 -13.56
C LYS A 170 0.46 37.56 -12.45
N ALA A 171 -0.30 36.73 -11.74
CA ALA A 171 0.25 35.87 -10.69
C ALA A 171 1.30 34.88 -11.25
N ILE A 172 0.98 34.22 -12.37
CA ILE A 172 1.88 33.26 -13.03
C ILE A 172 3.15 33.96 -13.50
N ASP A 173 3.06 35.12 -14.16
CA ASP A 173 4.22 35.77 -14.78
C ASP A 173 5.06 36.62 -13.82
N GLU A 174 4.45 37.20 -12.78
CA GLU A 174 5.11 38.22 -11.95
C GLU A 174 5.34 37.82 -10.48
N SER A 175 4.66 36.79 -9.96
CA SER A 175 4.78 36.45 -8.53
C SER A 175 6.17 35.95 -8.15
N THR A 176 6.76 36.51 -7.09
CA THR A 176 8.01 36.01 -6.50
C THR A 176 7.75 34.99 -5.38
N ALA A 177 6.50 34.85 -4.91
CA ALA A 177 6.09 33.93 -3.86
C ALA A 177 5.54 32.63 -4.46
N LEU A 178 6.42 31.84 -5.08
CA LEU A 178 6.01 30.67 -5.88
C LEU A 178 5.27 29.57 -5.09
N THR A 179 5.60 29.38 -3.80
CA THR A 179 4.85 28.47 -2.94
C THR A 179 3.41 28.94 -2.75
N GLN A 180 3.20 30.23 -2.51
CA GLN A 180 1.86 30.79 -2.37
C GLN A 180 1.07 30.72 -3.68
N LEU A 181 1.73 30.94 -4.83
CA LEU A 181 1.12 30.75 -6.15
C LEU A 181 0.52 29.34 -6.31
N PHE A 182 1.26 28.30 -5.93
CA PHE A 182 0.76 26.92 -5.97
C PHE A 182 -0.26 26.61 -4.86
N ASP A 183 -0.15 27.23 -3.69
CA ASP A 183 -1.15 27.12 -2.62
C ASP A 183 -2.50 27.74 -3.05
N ASP A 184 -2.50 28.84 -3.81
CA ASP A 184 -3.73 29.53 -4.24
C ASP A 184 -4.38 28.88 -5.47
N TYR A 185 -3.57 28.57 -6.49
CA TYR A 185 -4.06 28.12 -7.80
C TYR A 185 -3.83 26.64 -8.08
N GLY A 186 -3.05 25.95 -7.25
CA GLY A 186 -2.63 24.57 -7.52
C GLY A 186 -1.43 24.52 -8.46
N THR A 187 -0.79 23.37 -8.54
CA THR A 187 0.36 23.17 -9.44
C THR A 187 -0.09 22.83 -10.85
N HIS A 188 -1.30 22.26 -10.98
CA HIS A 188 -1.91 21.84 -12.23
C HIS A 188 -3.31 22.45 -12.35
N TYR A 189 -3.83 22.47 -13.57
CA TYR A 189 -5.25 22.73 -13.83
C TYR A 189 -5.89 21.56 -14.59
N VAL A 190 -7.20 21.43 -14.46
CA VAL A 190 -7.99 20.41 -15.16
C VAL A 190 -8.19 20.84 -16.61
N ALA A 191 -7.39 20.29 -17.51
CA ALA A 191 -7.46 20.56 -18.95
C ALA A 191 -8.41 19.61 -19.69
N GLY A 192 -8.66 18.43 -19.13
CA GLY A 192 -9.54 17.43 -19.71
C GLY A 192 -10.12 16.51 -18.65
N LEU A 193 -11.43 16.30 -18.70
CA LEU A 193 -12.16 15.52 -17.71
C LEU A 193 -13.19 14.58 -18.35
N ILE A 194 -13.50 13.52 -17.63
CA ILE A 194 -14.52 12.53 -17.95
C ILE A 194 -15.71 12.79 -17.03
N MET A 195 -16.87 13.04 -17.64
CA MET A 195 -18.15 13.18 -16.93
C MET A 195 -18.93 11.88 -16.97
N GLY A 196 -19.44 11.48 -15.82
CA GLY A 196 -19.94 10.13 -15.63
C GLY A 196 -20.23 9.75 -14.19
N GLY A 197 -19.95 8.49 -13.88
CA GLY A 197 -19.91 7.96 -12.53
C GLY A 197 -18.67 7.08 -12.34
N SER A 198 -18.18 6.97 -11.12
CA SER A 198 -17.01 6.15 -10.79
C SER A 198 -17.29 5.34 -9.53
N ALA A 199 -16.92 4.06 -9.52
CA ALA A 199 -16.93 3.19 -8.35
C ALA A 199 -15.51 2.65 -8.12
N THR A 200 -14.99 2.84 -6.92
CA THR A 200 -13.67 2.32 -6.52
C THR A 200 -13.83 1.28 -5.43
N TYR A 201 -13.24 0.10 -5.63
CA TYR A 201 -13.13 -0.99 -4.68
C TYR A 201 -11.66 -1.07 -4.23
N THR A 202 -11.36 -0.53 -3.06
CA THR A 202 -10.01 -0.45 -2.48
C THR A 202 -9.84 -1.49 -1.40
N CYS A 203 -8.74 -2.23 -1.43
CA CYS A 203 -8.42 -3.24 -0.44
C CYS A 203 -7.03 -3.03 0.16
N SER A 204 -6.92 -3.19 1.48
CA SER A 204 -5.66 -3.29 2.22
C SER A 204 -5.48 -4.73 2.72
N THR A 205 -4.58 -5.48 2.09
CA THR A 205 -4.43 -6.93 2.24
C THR A 205 -3.22 -7.26 3.10
N SER A 206 -3.33 -8.22 4.03
CA SER A 206 -2.21 -8.64 4.89
C SER A 206 -1.22 -9.51 4.12
N LYS A 207 0.02 -9.04 3.94
CA LYS A 207 1.11 -9.75 3.25
C LYS A 207 1.50 -11.05 3.95
N THR A 208 1.30 -11.14 5.26
CA THR A 208 1.71 -12.32 6.05
C THR A 208 0.62 -13.38 6.17
N LYS A 209 -0.64 -13.04 5.87
CA LYS A 209 -1.78 -13.98 5.96
C LYS A 209 -2.35 -14.35 4.59
N TYR A 210 -2.29 -13.43 3.64
CA TYR A 210 -2.70 -13.69 2.27
C TYR A 210 -1.52 -14.24 1.46
N GLN A 211 -1.70 -15.43 0.91
CA GLN A 211 -0.79 -16.03 -0.05
C GLN A 211 -1.57 -16.45 -1.28
N SER A 212 -1.05 -16.13 -2.46
CA SER A 212 -1.62 -16.54 -3.73
C SER A 212 -0.51 -16.83 -4.73
N SER A 213 -0.77 -17.79 -5.61
CA SER A 213 0.05 -18.04 -6.81
C SER A 213 -0.27 -17.06 -7.94
N PHE A 214 -1.33 -16.26 -7.81
CA PHE A 214 -1.74 -15.26 -8.78
C PHE A 214 -1.33 -13.85 -8.34
N ASP A 215 -1.15 -12.97 -9.32
CA ASP A 215 -0.88 -11.57 -9.08
C ASP A 215 -2.04 -10.89 -8.33
N LEU A 216 -1.72 -10.07 -7.33
CA LEU A 216 -2.69 -9.33 -6.51
C LEU A 216 -3.69 -8.55 -7.38
N LYS A 217 -3.22 -7.97 -8.50
CA LYS A 217 -4.05 -7.21 -9.44
C LYS A 217 -5.18 -8.07 -10.01
N VAL A 218 -4.86 -9.32 -10.38
CA VAL A 218 -5.83 -10.26 -10.96
C VAL A 218 -6.85 -10.66 -9.90
N VAL A 219 -6.40 -11.02 -8.71
CA VAL A 219 -7.31 -11.47 -7.64
C VAL A 219 -8.21 -10.33 -7.16
N ALA A 220 -7.70 -9.10 -7.03
CA ALA A 220 -8.49 -7.92 -6.71
C ALA A 220 -9.57 -7.64 -7.78
N GLU A 221 -9.22 -7.74 -9.07
CA GLU A 221 -10.16 -7.59 -10.17
C GLU A 221 -11.27 -8.66 -10.14
N MET A 222 -10.91 -9.92 -9.91
CA MET A 222 -11.88 -11.02 -9.83
C MET A 222 -12.75 -10.91 -8.58
N SER A 223 -12.19 -10.50 -7.43
CA SER A 223 -12.96 -10.22 -6.21
C SER A 223 -13.99 -9.12 -6.47
N TYR A 224 -13.57 -8.02 -7.09
CA TYR A 224 -14.49 -6.95 -7.49
C TYR A 224 -15.59 -7.47 -8.42
N LYS A 225 -15.23 -8.20 -9.48
CA LYS A 225 -16.19 -8.78 -10.42
C LYS A 225 -17.22 -9.67 -9.72
N LYS A 226 -16.78 -10.48 -8.74
CA LYS A 226 -17.67 -11.32 -7.92
C LYS A 226 -18.62 -10.47 -7.08
N VAL A 227 -18.10 -9.45 -6.40
CA VAL A 227 -18.88 -8.53 -5.57
C VAL A 227 -19.97 -7.82 -6.39
N VAL A 228 -19.66 -7.40 -7.62
CA VAL A 228 -20.64 -6.69 -8.47
C VAL A 228 -21.45 -7.61 -9.38
N GLY A 229 -21.35 -8.93 -9.22
CA GLY A 229 -22.12 -9.90 -10.00
C GLY A 229 -21.77 -9.96 -11.49
N SER A 230 -20.54 -9.61 -11.85
CA SER A 230 -20.04 -9.61 -13.24
C SER A 230 -18.96 -10.67 -13.54
N ILE A 231 -18.61 -11.48 -12.53
CA ILE A 231 -17.69 -12.62 -12.72
C ILE A 231 -18.38 -13.71 -13.55
N SER A 232 -17.68 -14.31 -14.51
CA SER A 232 -18.21 -15.47 -15.25
C SER A 232 -18.12 -16.76 -14.41
N ASP A 233 -18.86 -17.79 -14.81
CA ASP A 233 -18.83 -19.09 -14.12
C ASP A 233 -17.43 -19.72 -14.19
N GLU A 234 -16.75 -19.64 -15.34
CA GLU A 234 -15.38 -20.13 -15.52
C GLU A 234 -14.38 -19.39 -14.63
N GLN A 235 -14.49 -18.05 -14.56
CA GLN A 235 -13.65 -17.23 -13.68
C GLN A 235 -13.91 -17.55 -12.21
N ASN A 236 -15.18 -17.69 -11.81
CA ASN A 236 -15.51 -18.02 -10.43
C ASN A 236 -14.93 -19.40 -10.06
N MET A 237 -15.08 -20.42 -10.91
CA MET A 237 -14.47 -21.73 -10.67
C MET A 237 -12.93 -21.68 -10.57
N GLN A 238 -12.29 -20.83 -11.38
CA GLN A 238 -10.83 -20.72 -11.40
C GLN A 238 -10.26 -20.02 -10.15
N TYR A 239 -10.92 -18.98 -9.65
CA TYR A 239 -10.38 -18.08 -8.63
C TYR A 239 -11.12 -18.14 -7.28
N GLU A 240 -12.03 -19.09 -7.08
CA GLU A 240 -12.92 -19.11 -5.90
C GLU A 240 -12.16 -19.06 -4.58
N ASN A 241 -11.12 -19.88 -4.45
CA ASN A 241 -10.33 -20.00 -3.22
C ASN A 241 -9.49 -18.75 -2.97
N GLU A 242 -8.89 -18.20 -4.02
CA GLU A 242 -8.07 -16.99 -3.96
C GLU A 242 -8.90 -15.76 -3.63
N ILE A 243 -10.09 -15.63 -4.23
CA ILE A 243 -11.03 -14.56 -3.90
C ILE A 243 -11.48 -14.67 -2.44
N LYS A 244 -11.81 -15.88 -1.97
CA LYS A 244 -12.22 -16.10 -0.58
C LYS A 244 -11.09 -15.72 0.39
N SER A 245 -9.88 -16.24 0.16
CA SER A 245 -8.70 -15.92 0.96
C SER A 245 -8.38 -14.41 0.94
N PHE A 246 -8.44 -13.78 -0.24
CA PHE A 246 -8.26 -12.34 -0.38
C PHE A 246 -9.27 -11.56 0.45
N GLN A 247 -10.56 -11.90 0.37
CA GLN A 247 -11.63 -11.23 1.12
C GLN A 247 -11.52 -11.44 2.63
N GLU A 248 -11.12 -12.63 3.08
CA GLU A 248 -10.92 -12.94 4.50
C GLU A 248 -9.74 -12.17 5.11
N HIS A 249 -8.73 -11.83 4.32
CA HIS A 249 -7.49 -11.19 4.76
C HIS A 249 -7.33 -9.73 4.30
N SER A 250 -8.39 -9.13 3.76
CA SER A 250 -8.40 -7.74 3.29
C SER A 250 -9.44 -6.88 3.99
N GLU A 251 -9.04 -5.67 4.36
CA GLU A 251 -9.98 -4.60 4.68
C GLU A 251 -10.41 -3.92 3.39
N THR A 252 -11.73 -3.87 3.13
CA THR A 252 -12.28 -3.39 1.87
C THR A 252 -13.08 -2.12 2.08
N LYS A 253 -12.86 -1.12 1.22
CA LYS A 253 -13.64 0.11 1.14
C LYS A 253 -14.17 0.33 -0.27
N VAL A 254 -15.47 0.58 -0.37
CA VAL A 254 -16.12 1.00 -1.62
C VAL A 254 -16.47 2.48 -1.54
N VAL A 255 -16.10 3.23 -2.57
CA VAL A 255 -16.49 4.63 -2.75
C VAL A 255 -17.10 4.78 -4.13
N THR A 256 -18.23 5.47 -4.20
CA THR A 256 -18.91 5.79 -5.46
C THR A 256 -19.04 7.29 -5.61
N ARG A 257 -18.86 7.80 -6.82
CA ARG A 257 -19.08 9.20 -7.19
C ARG A 257 -20.02 9.26 -8.39
N GLY A 258 -21.02 10.15 -8.31
CA GLY A 258 -22.12 10.17 -9.26
C GLY A 258 -23.14 9.08 -8.96
N GLY A 259 -24.19 9.00 -9.78
CA GLY A 259 -25.34 8.15 -9.50
C GLY A 259 -26.14 8.65 -8.29
N ALA A 260 -27.23 7.96 -7.97
CA ALA A 260 -28.07 8.27 -6.83
C ALA A 260 -27.30 7.97 -5.52
N PRO A 261 -27.16 8.95 -4.61
CA PRO A 261 -26.39 8.76 -3.38
C PRO A 261 -26.87 7.59 -2.50
N ALA A 262 -28.18 7.32 -2.49
CA ALA A 262 -28.77 6.20 -1.74
C ALA A 262 -28.37 4.81 -2.25
N LEU A 263 -27.84 4.72 -3.48
CA LEU A 263 -27.35 3.49 -4.10
C LEU A 263 -25.82 3.41 -4.09
N GLY A 264 -25.14 4.43 -3.58
CA GLY A 264 -23.69 4.52 -3.51
C GLY A 264 -23.08 3.90 -2.25
N GLY A 265 -21.75 3.99 -2.14
CA GLY A 265 -20.99 3.50 -0.97
C GLY A 265 -21.27 2.03 -0.67
N ASP A 266 -21.60 1.71 0.58
CA ASP A 266 -21.88 0.32 0.99
C ASP A 266 -23.17 -0.25 0.38
N ALA A 267 -24.07 0.59 -0.14
CA ALA A 267 -25.27 0.12 -0.85
C ALA A 267 -24.95 -0.35 -2.28
N TYR A 268 -23.85 0.15 -2.87
CA TYR A 268 -23.43 -0.17 -4.24
C TYR A 268 -23.26 -1.68 -4.44
N VAL A 269 -22.58 -2.35 -3.52
CA VAL A 269 -22.30 -3.80 -3.63
C VAL A 269 -23.56 -4.67 -3.64
N LYS A 270 -24.69 -4.15 -3.14
CA LYS A 270 -25.97 -4.86 -3.14
C LYS A 270 -26.71 -4.73 -4.46
N ASN A 271 -26.61 -3.57 -5.11
CA ASN A 271 -27.37 -3.23 -6.32
C ASN A 271 -26.52 -2.41 -7.30
N PRO A 272 -25.38 -2.95 -7.80
CA PRO A 272 -24.44 -2.17 -8.62
C PRO A 272 -25.10 -1.68 -9.90
N GLN A 273 -25.96 -2.48 -10.53
CA GLN A 273 -26.68 -2.08 -11.74
C GLN A 273 -27.66 -0.94 -11.49
N ALA A 274 -28.35 -0.90 -10.34
CA ALA A 274 -29.27 0.19 -10.03
C ALA A 274 -28.51 1.51 -9.84
N TRP A 275 -27.34 1.47 -9.20
CA TRP A 275 -26.47 2.64 -9.11
C TRP A 275 -26.00 3.07 -10.50
N ARG A 276 -25.49 2.15 -11.33
CA ARG A 276 -25.05 2.43 -12.71
C ARG A 276 -26.17 3.09 -13.54
N ASP A 277 -27.38 2.55 -13.45
CA ASP A 277 -28.57 3.07 -14.16
C ASP A 277 -28.94 4.49 -13.74
N SER A 278 -28.61 4.88 -12.50
CA SER A 278 -28.91 6.22 -11.98
C SER A 278 -27.87 7.29 -12.35
N VAL A 279 -26.73 6.91 -12.93
CA VAL A 279 -25.62 7.83 -13.27
C VAL A 279 -26.03 8.86 -14.32
N GLU A 280 -26.84 8.49 -15.32
CA GLU A 280 -27.33 9.42 -16.36
C GLU A 280 -28.07 10.66 -15.82
N ARG A 281 -28.57 10.59 -14.57
CA ARG A 281 -29.29 11.69 -13.91
C ARG A 281 -28.44 12.42 -12.88
N ASN A 282 -27.31 11.85 -12.49
CA ASN A 282 -26.43 12.36 -11.43
C ASN A 282 -24.98 12.21 -11.88
N LEU A 283 -24.65 12.85 -13.00
CA LEU A 283 -23.29 12.87 -13.54
C LEU A 283 -22.36 13.67 -12.64
N THR A 284 -21.11 13.24 -12.56
CA THR A 284 -20.05 13.93 -11.84
C THR A 284 -18.73 13.83 -12.59
N PHE A 285 -17.72 14.51 -12.06
CA PHE A 285 -16.33 14.32 -12.48
C PHE A 285 -15.87 12.93 -12.06
N ALA A 286 -15.85 12.01 -13.02
CA ALA A 286 -15.58 10.61 -12.77
C ALA A 286 -14.09 10.31 -12.79
N ASN A 287 -13.38 10.88 -13.76
CA ASN A 287 -11.96 10.63 -13.98
C ASN A 287 -11.32 11.74 -14.84
N PHE A 288 -9.99 11.82 -14.89
CA PHE A 288 -9.26 12.69 -15.80
C PHE A 288 -9.20 12.09 -17.21
N LEU A 289 -9.20 12.93 -18.24
CA LEU A 289 -8.73 12.52 -19.57
C LEU A 289 -7.20 12.32 -19.53
N SER A 290 -6.59 11.68 -20.52
CA SER A 290 -5.12 11.57 -20.60
C SER A 290 -4.57 12.31 -21.84
N PRO A 291 -3.81 13.42 -21.69
CA PRO A 291 -3.56 14.16 -20.45
C PRO A 291 -4.78 15.01 -20.03
N GLY A 292 -5.07 15.05 -18.74
CA GLY A 292 -6.23 15.77 -18.17
C GLY A 292 -5.83 16.79 -17.11
N LEU A 293 -4.60 16.68 -16.60
CA LEU A 293 -3.96 17.65 -15.73
C LEU A 293 -2.76 18.22 -16.48
N ILE A 294 -2.66 19.56 -16.51
CA ILE A 294 -1.54 20.25 -17.14
C ILE A 294 -0.96 21.22 -16.10
N GLY A 295 0.35 21.19 -15.93
CA GLY A 295 1.03 22.11 -15.00
C GLY A 295 0.87 23.57 -15.40
N ILE A 296 0.60 24.44 -14.42
CA ILE A 296 0.34 25.88 -14.67
C ILE A 296 1.54 26.61 -15.28
N TRP A 297 2.75 26.04 -15.16
CA TRP A 297 3.96 26.54 -15.81
C TRP A 297 3.85 26.55 -17.34
N ASN A 298 2.97 25.75 -17.94
CA ASN A 298 2.69 25.80 -19.37
C ASN A 298 1.87 27.02 -19.81
N LEU A 299 1.35 27.80 -18.87
CA LEU A 299 0.60 29.04 -19.12
C LEU A 299 1.49 30.30 -19.02
N ALA A 300 2.75 30.16 -18.62
CA ALA A 300 3.68 31.28 -18.49
C ALA A 300 3.99 31.91 -19.85
N SER A 301 4.06 33.25 -19.90
CA SER A 301 4.26 34.00 -21.14
C SER A 301 5.67 33.85 -21.73
N THR A 302 6.64 33.35 -20.96
CA THR A 302 8.03 33.14 -21.41
C THR A 302 8.58 31.78 -21.03
N ALA A 303 9.47 31.23 -21.85
CA ALA A 303 10.16 29.98 -21.57
C ALA A 303 10.98 30.04 -20.27
N LYS A 304 11.59 31.19 -19.97
CA LYS A 304 12.33 31.41 -18.72
C LYS A 304 11.42 31.24 -17.51
N ARG A 305 10.25 31.87 -17.54
CA ARG A 305 9.29 31.80 -16.44
C ARG A 305 8.69 30.41 -16.28
N LYS A 306 8.40 29.72 -17.39
CA LYS A 306 8.02 28.31 -17.37
C LYS A 306 9.07 27.44 -16.63
N GLN A 307 10.35 27.61 -16.95
CA GLN A 307 11.42 26.84 -16.32
C GLN A 307 11.55 27.17 -14.82
N GLU A 308 11.45 28.44 -14.44
CA GLU A 308 11.49 28.86 -13.03
C GLU A 308 10.38 28.19 -12.19
N LEU A 309 9.16 28.15 -12.71
CA LEU A 309 8.04 27.48 -12.05
C LEU A 309 8.24 25.96 -11.97
N LEU A 310 8.79 25.36 -13.02
CA LEU A 310 9.10 23.92 -13.06
C LEU A 310 10.21 23.54 -12.07
N ASP A 311 11.26 24.37 -11.94
CA ASP A 311 12.34 24.17 -10.98
C ASP A 311 11.82 24.26 -9.54
N HIS A 312 10.90 25.20 -9.26
CA HIS A 312 10.28 25.33 -7.94
C HIS A 312 9.28 24.21 -7.62
N TYR A 313 8.62 23.62 -8.63
CA TYR A 313 7.64 22.55 -8.44
C TYR A 313 8.18 21.37 -7.63
N SER A 314 9.41 20.91 -7.93
CA SER A 314 10.01 19.79 -7.19
C SER A 314 10.21 20.11 -5.71
N LYS A 315 10.68 21.33 -5.41
CA LYS A 315 10.84 21.81 -4.02
C LYS A 315 9.48 21.88 -3.31
N TYR A 316 8.47 22.44 -3.98
CA TYR A 316 7.11 22.51 -3.44
C TYR A 316 6.58 21.11 -3.11
N CYS A 317 6.73 20.13 -4.00
CA CYS A 317 6.29 18.75 -3.76
C CYS A 317 7.02 18.10 -2.58
N GLN A 318 8.34 18.27 -2.48
CA GLN A 318 9.12 17.72 -1.36
C GLN A 318 8.68 18.29 -0.01
N GLU A 319 8.39 19.59 0.06
CA GLU A 319 7.98 20.28 1.28
C GLU A 319 6.52 20.02 1.68
N LYS A 320 5.62 19.81 0.70
CA LYS A 320 4.17 19.80 0.92
C LYS A 320 3.51 18.44 0.78
N GLN A 321 4.18 17.42 0.25
CA GLN A 321 3.60 16.08 0.15
C GLN A 321 3.31 15.52 1.53
N GLN A 322 2.20 14.80 1.64
CA GLN A 322 1.95 13.96 2.80
C GLN A 322 2.78 12.67 2.69
N THR A 323 3.52 12.35 3.73
CA THR A 323 4.27 11.09 3.84
C THR A 323 3.49 10.09 4.69
N PHE A 324 3.55 8.82 4.30
CA PHE A 324 2.95 7.72 5.04
C PHE A 324 4.05 6.82 5.63
N GLU A 325 5.02 7.45 6.27
CA GLU A 325 6.14 6.76 6.93
C GLU A 325 5.84 6.51 8.41
N LEU A 326 6.32 5.38 8.93
CA LEU A 326 6.34 5.12 10.36
C LEU A 326 7.42 5.97 11.04
N PRO A 327 7.12 6.56 12.21
CA PRO A 327 8.13 7.28 12.98
C PRO A 327 9.22 6.31 13.47
N GLU A 328 10.47 6.69 13.29
CA GLU A 328 11.61 5.98 13.87
C GLU A 328 11.83 6.43 15.33
N PRO A 329 12.30 5.54 16.23
CA PRO A 329 12.57 4.12 15.99
C PRO A 329 11.29 3.27 15.90
N LEU A 330 11.35 2.17 15.15
CA LEU A 330 10.21 1.28 14.92
C LEU A 330 9.89 0.36 16.11
N LEU A 331 10.90 0.00 16.90
CA LEU A 331 10.79 -0.94 18.01
C LEU A 331 11.24 -0.32 19.34
N ARG A 332 10.54 -0.68 20.41
CA ARG A 332 11.08 -0.61 21.77
C ARG A 332 11.78 -1.91 22.08
N ALA A 333 12.86 -1.85 22.83
CA ALA A 333 13.57 -3.01 23.34
C ALA A 333 13.78 -2.91 24.83
N ARG A 334 13.81 -4.06 25.50
CA ARG A 334 14.23 -4.15 26.91
C ARG A 334 15.12 -5.37 27.10
N ARG A 335 16.04 -5.26 28.06
CA ARG A 335 16.85 -6.39 28.52
C ARG A 335 16.08 -7.11 29.62
N VAL A 336 15.82 -8.40 29.43
CA VAL A 336 15.09 -9.24 30.38
C VAL A 336 15.95 -10.41 30.82
N GLN A 337 15.83 -10.80 32.09
CA GLN A 337 16.59 -11.92 32.62
C GLN A 337 16.07 -13.25 32.08
N LEU A 338 17.01 -14.14 31.77
CA LEU A 338 16.74 -15.54 31.51
C LEU A 338 16.72 -16.27 32.85
N SER A 339 15.61 -16.92 33.16
CA SER A 339 15.42 -17.58 34.46
C SER A 339 14.85 -18.99 34.34
N LYS A 340 14.53 -19.46 33.12
CA LYS A 340 13.90 -20.77 32.90
C LYS A 340 14.48 -21.44 31.67
N ILE A 341 15.02 -22.63 31.87
CA ILE A 341 15.35 -23.56 30.78
C ILE A 341 14.06 -24.03 30.14
N GLN A 342 13.99 -23.95 28.82
CA GLN A 342 12.89 -24.49 28.04
C GLN A 342 13.12 -25.95 27.70
N PHE A 343 14.31 -26.27 27.14
CA PHE A 343 14.71 -27.63 26.78
C PHE A 343 16.18 -27.87 27.09
N THR A 344 16.52 -29.14 27.25
CA THR A 344 17.89 -29.64 27.32
C THR A 344 18.05 -30.80 26.33
N ASP A 345 19.29 -31.10 25.94
CA ASP A 345 19.62 -32.31 25.19
C ASP A 345 19.89 -33.53 26.09
N GLN A 346 19.49 -33.47 27.36
CA GLN A 346 19.74 -34.51 28.34
C GLN A 346 19.12 -35.85 27.91
N GLY A 347 19.97 -36.83 27.64
CA GLY A 347 19.57 -38.16 27.16
C GLY A 347 19.70 -38.35 25.64
N SER A 348 20.08 -37.32 24.89
CA SER A 348 20.37 -37.40 23.44
C SER A 348 21.58 -38.30 23.13
N GLY A 349 22.52 -38.41 24.08
CA GLY A 349 23.80 -39.10 23.88
C GLY A 349 24.84 -38.27 23.13
N ALA A 350 24.54 -37.02 22.77
CA ALA A 350 25.56 -36.08 22.33
C ALA A 350 26.64 -35.91 23.40
N LYS A 351 27.89 -35.70 22.97
CA LYS A 351 29.04 -35.52 23.87
C LYS A 351 29.08 -34.14 24.50
N ALA A 352 28.56 -33.14 23.79
CA ALA A 352 28.36 -31.80 24.30
C ALA A 352 26.93 -31.69 24.83
N SER A 353 26.76 -30.98 25.94
CA SER A 353 25.45 -30.66 26.51
C SER A 353 24.94 -29.31 26.00
N LEU A 354 23.63 -29.22 25.77
CA LEU A 354 22.90 -28.04 25.35
C LEU A 354 21.72 -27.80 26.30
N ALA A 355 21.61 -26.56 26.77
CA ALA A 355 20.38 -26.03 27.33
C ALA A 355 19.94 -24.82 26.52
N VAL A 356 18.64 -24.69 26.28
CA VAL A 356 18.05 -23.50 25.66
C VAL A 356 17.06 -22.85 26.61
N ALA A 357 17.05 -21.52 26.61
CA ALA A 357 16.13 -20.73 27.42
C ALA A 357 15.38 -19.71 26.55
N ILE A 358 14.16 -19.41 26.96
CA ILE A 358 13.39 -18.27 26.49
C ILE A 358 13.18 -17.30 27.64
N PRO A 359 13.08 -15.99 27.36
CA PRO A 359 12.71 -15.03 28.39
C PRO A 359 11.25 -15.22 28.81
N ASN A 360 10.95 -14.87 30.07
CA ASN A 360 9.55 -14.68 30.47
C ASN A 360 9.04 -13.37 29.85
N VAL A 361 8.31 -13.49 28.76
CA VAL A 361 7.69 -12.34 28.09
C VAL A 361 6.33 -12.06 28.71
N GLY A 362 6.22 -10.90 29.38
CA GLY A 362 4.91 -10.36 29.77
C GLY A 362 4.03 -10.05 28.54
N SER A 363 2.78 -9.65 28.76
CA SER A 363 1.89 -9.26 27.66
C SER A 363 2.51 -8.14 26.80
N GLU A 364 2.32 -8.24 25.48
CA GLU A 364 2.74 -7.25 24.47
C GLU A 364 4.26 -7.11 24.26
N TRP A 365 5.08 -8.03 24.79
CA TRP A 365 6.52 -8.13 24.47
C TRP A 365 6.84 -9.45 23.80
N TYR A 366 7.82 -9.42 22.89
CA TYR A 366 8.15 -10.56 22.04
C TYR A 366 9.64 -10.86 22.04
N TYR A 367 10.01 -12.13 22.02
CA TYR A 367 11.40 -12.55 21.87
C TYR A 367 11.71 -12.91 20.42
N LEU A 368 13.01 -12.96 20.09
CA LEU A 368 13.48 -13.07 18.70
C LEU A 368 14.10 -14.43 18.37
N GLY A 369 14.25 -15.29 19.37
CA GLY A 369 14.78 -16.64 19.25
C GLY A 369 15.12 -17.20 20.63
N GLN A 370 15.38 -18.49 20.69
CA GLN A 370 15.93 -19.10 21.90
C GLN A 370 17.38 -18.66 22.11
N VAL A 371 17.81 -18.66 23.38
CA VAL A 371 19.20 -18.46 23.76
C VAL A 371 19.81 -19.81 24.12
N ALA A 372 20.94 -20.14 23.48
CA ALA A 372 21.64 -21.41 23.69
C ALA A 372 22.79 -21.28 24.70
N PHE A 373 22.93 -22.31 25.54
CA PHE A 373 23.97 -22.41 26.56
C PHE A 373 24.71 -23.74 26.42
N LYS A 374 26.01 -23.69 26.61
CA LYS A 374 26.84 -24.89 26.75
C LYS A 374 26.64 -25.46 28.16
N GLY A 375 26.20 -26.72 28.26
CA GLY A 375 25.92 -27.38 29.53
C GLY A 375 24.43 -27.56 29.83
N GLU A 376 24.13 -28.36 30.86
CA GLU A 376 22.77 -28.67 31.36
C GLU A 376 22.39 -27.87 32.64
N GLY A 377 23.24 -26.93 33.08
CA GLY A 377 23.15 -26.22 34.36
C GLY A 377 22.30 -24.93 34.36
N GLU A 378 22.43 -24.12 35.40
CA GLU A 378 21.70 -22.85 35.56
C GLU A 378 21.94 -21.89 34.38
N VAL A 379 20.84 -21.45 33.77
CA VAL A 379 20.87 -20.38 32.75
C VAL A 379 20.88 -19.03 33.45
N SER A 380 21.81 -18.16 33.05
CA SER A 380 21.94 -16.81 33.60
C SER A 380 22.32 -15.80 32.52
N GLY A 381 21.97 -14.54 32.76
CA GLY A 381 22.19 -13.43 31.85
C GLY A 381 20.88 -12.90 31.25
N GLN A 382 21.01 -11.87 30.42
CA GLN A 382 19.88 -11.17 29.84
C GLN A 382 19.72 -11.53 28.36
N THR A 383 18.51 -11.40 27.84
CA THR A 383 18.23 -11.35 26.40
C THR A 383 17.42 -10.10 26.06
N VAL A 384 17.28 -9.79 24.79
CA VAL A 384 16.47 -8.67 24.30
C VAL A 384 15.09 -9.17 23.91
N VAL A 385 14.07 -8.44 24.35
CA VAL A 385 12.71 -8.58 23.86
C VAL A 385 12.23 -7.24 23.34
N VAL A 386 11.31 -7.29 22.37
CA VAL A 386 10.87 -6.13 21.60
C VAL A 386 9.36 -5.94 21.64
N GLN A 387 8.93 -4.71 21.35
CA GLN A 387 7.56 -4.31 21.15
C GLN A 387 7.52 -3.26 20.03
N GLU A 388 6.46 -3.22 19.24
CA GLU A 388 6.27 -2.13 18.27
C GLU A 388 6.07 -0.78 18.97
N VAL A 389 6.74 0.28 18.49
CA VAL A 389 6.49 1.65 18.99
C VAL A 389 5.09 2.11 18.62
N VAL A 390 4.72 1.90 17.35
CA VAL A 390 3.35 2.10 16.86
C VAL A 390 2.67 0.74 16.82
N LYS A 391 1.65 0.54 17.66
CA LYS A 391 0.91 -0.72 17.74
C LYS A 391 0.25 -1.06 16.39
N ASN A 392 0.35 -2.32 15.99
CA ASN A 392 -0.16 -2.85 14.73
C ASN A 392 0.50 -2.19 13.51
N SER A 393 1.74 -1.71 13.65
CA SER A 393 2.50 -1.16 12.51
C SER A 393 2.92 -2.25 11.52
N GLY A 394 2.89 -3.52 11.94
CA GLY A 394 3.31 -4.64 11.11
C GLY A 394 4.83 -4.78 11.07
N VAL A 395 5.55 -4.18 12.02
CA VAL A 395 6.99 -4.39 12.16
C VAL A 395 7.29 -5.80 12.68
N LEU A 396 6.38 -6.35 13.50
CA LEU A 396 6.45 -7.70 14.03
C LEU A 396 5.29 -8.54 13.49
N THR A 397 5.57 -9.78 13.10
CA THR A 397 4.55 -10.75 12.66
C THR A 397 4.78 -12.13 13.28
N GLU A 398 3.77 -12.99 13.19
CA GLU A 398 3.87 -14.38 13.63
C GLU A 398 4.87 -15.17 12.75
N VAL A 399 5.42 -16.23 13.34
CA VAL A 399 6.13 -17.25 12.55
C VAL A 399 5.06 -18.13 11.91
N ASP A 400 5.10 -18.26 10.58
CA ASP A 400 4.11 -18.99 9.79
C ASP A 400 4.33 -20.50 9.89
N ARG A 401 5.58 -20.94 9.72
CA ARG A 401 5.94 -22.36 9.84
C ARG A 401 7.36 -22.57 10.33
N TRP A 402 7.67 -23.83 10.61
CA TRP A 402 8.98 -24.28 11.07
C TRP A 402 9.53 -25.36 10.14
N ASP A 403 10.65 -25.06 9.50
CA ASP A 403 11.35 -25.98 8.61
C ASP A 403 12.44 -26.73 9.40
N ALA A 404 12.45 -28.07 9.30
CA ALA A 404 13.40 -28.91 10.03
C ALA A 404 14.83 -28.74 9.50
N ILE A 405 15.78 -28.50 10.38
CA ILE A 405 17.22 -28.42 10.05
C ILE A 405 17.91 -29.75 10.37
N TRP A 406 17.62 -30.29 11.56
CA TRP A 406 18.20 -31.53 12.08
C TRP A 406 17.22 -32.22 13.03
N ASN A 407 17.30 -33.56 13.07
CA ASN A 407 16.65 -34.38 14.09
C ASN A 407 17.54 -35.57 14.44
N ASP A 408 17.25 -36.23 15.56
CA ASP A 408 18.05 -37.35 16.05
C ASP A 408 17.62 -38.73 15.52
N VAL A 409 16.86 -38.79 14.42
CA VAL A 409 16.46 -40.06 13.76
C VAL A 409 17.66 -40.99 13.64
N GLY A 410 17.50 -42.23 14.12
CA GLY A 410 18.55 -43.25 14.08
C GLY A 410 19.45 -43.31 15.32
N SER A 411 19.31 -42.37 16.26
CA SER A 411 20.03 -42.36 17.54
C SER A 411 19.73 -43.59 18.43
N GLY A 412 18.54 -44.18 18.25
CA GLY A 412 18.01 -45.26 19.08
C GLY A 412 17.63 -44.79 20.49
N LYS A 413 17.44 -43.49 20.70
CA LYS A 413 17.01 -42.91 21.98
C LYS A 413 15.49 -42.99 22.14
N ARG A 414 15.06 -42.88 23.40
CA ARG A 414 13.63 -42.92 23.76
C ARG A 414 12.93 -41.58 23.49
N ASN A 415 13.68 -40.49 23.64
CA ASN A 415 13.18 -39.14 23.44
C ASN A 415 13.84 -38.55 22.20
N ASP A 416 13.13 -37.66 21.55
CA ASP A 416 13.50 -37.02 20.30
C ASP A 416 14.03 -35.60 20.53
N TYR A 417 14.98 -35.19 19.67
CA TYR A 417 15.66 -33.90 19.69
C TYR A 417 15.75 -33.36 18.26
N SER A 418 15.50 -32.06 18.09
CA SER A 418 15.49 -31.45 16.76
C SER A 418 15.79 -29.96 16.78
N LEU A 419 16.25 -29.45 15.63
CA LEU A 419 16.55 -28.05 15.35
C LEU A 419 15.66 -27.58 14.20
N TRP A 420 15.08 -26.39 14.36
CA TRP A 420 14.07 -25.84 13.46
C TRP A 420 14.39 -24.39 13.10
N HIS A 421 14.16 -24.04 11.84
CA HIS A 421 14.22 -22.69 11.32
C HIS A 421 12.80 -22.12 11.19
N GLY A 422 12.55 -20.93 11.72
CA GLY A 422 11.26 -20.27 11.58
C GLY A 422 11.15 -19.54 10.25
N ILE A 423 10.03 -19.72 9.56
CA ILE A 423 9.71 -19.01 8.31
C ILE A 423 8.54 -18.07 8.57
N ALA A 424 8.67 -16.81 8.16
CA ALA A 424 7.58 -15.83 8.21
C ALA A 424 6.61 -16.03 7.04
N GLY A 425 5.36 -15.55 7.19
CA GLY A 425 4.35 -15.63 6.14
C GLY A 425 4.71 -14.85 4.87
N ASP A 426 5.53 -13.81 5.01
CA ASP A 426 6.19 -13.08 3.93
C ASP A 426 7.72 -13.10 4.15
N PRO A 427 8.42 -14.13 3.66
CA PRO A 427 9.86 -14.31 3.90
C PRO A 427 10.74 -13.35 3.06
N VAL A 428 10.14 -12.49 2.23
CA VAL A 428 10.87 -11.42 1.52
C VAL A 428 11.11 -10.25 2.46
N ASP A 429 10.08 -9.90 3.25
CA ASP A 429 10.08 -8.71 4.10
C ASP A 429 10.32 -9.04 5.57
N TYR A 430 10.13 -10.29 6.02
CA TYR A 430 10.23 -10.68 7.42
C TYR A 430 11.16 -11.87 7.66
N TYR A 431 11.93 -11.79 8.75
CA TYR A 431 12.87 -12.83 9.13
C TYR A 431 12.71 -13.22 10.61
N VAL A 432 12.81 -14.53 10.88
CA VAL A 432 12.97 -15.05 12.24
C VAL A 432 14.47 -14.96 12.58
N VAL A 433 14.79 -14.29 13.69
CA VAL A 433 16.17 -13.91 14.00
C VAL A 433 16.98 -15.09 14.54
N GLY A 434 16.40 -15.91 15.41
CA GLY A 434 17.05 -17.09 15.97
C GLY A 434 16.25 -18.38 15.75
N ASP A 435 16.98 -19.47 15.57
CA ASP A 435 16.42 -20.81 15.42
C ASP A 435 15.88 -21.36 16.74
N PHE A 436 15.26 -22.54 16.65
CA PHE A 436 14.55 -23.16 17.76
C PHE A 436 14.95 -24.63 17.93
N PHE A 437 15.37 -24.98 19.14
CA PHE A 437 15.64 -26.34 19.57
C PHE A 437 14.46 -26.90 20.34
N VAL A 438 14.15 -28.16 20.05
CA VAL A 438 13.17 -28.98 20.76
C VAL A 438 13.90 -30.20 21.30
N GLY A 439 13.74 -30.49 22.59
CA GLY A 439 14.36 -31.65 23.21
C GLY A 439 13.43 -32.38 24.17
N GLY A 440 13.65 -33.69 24.33
CA GLY A 440 12.98 -34.49 25.34
C GLY A 440 11.54 -34.88 25.00
N ARG A 441 11.13 -34.82 23.72
CA ARG A 441 9.78 -35.21 23.29
C ARG A 441 9.69 -36.69 22.94
N SER A 442 8.47 -37.20 22.78
CA SER A 442 8.21 -38.54 22.21
C SER A 442 7.82 -38.49 20.72
N SER A 443 7.99 -37.34 20.07
CA SER A 443 7.74 -37.19 18.63
C SER A 443 8.66 -36.14 18.01
N GLU A 444 9.13 -36.39 16.80
CA GLU A 444 9.92 -35.50 15.95
C GLU A 444 9.08 -34.44 15.20
N THR A 445 8.14 -33.81 15.89
CA THR A 445 7.25 -32.80 15.28
C THR A 445 7.79 -31.39 15.46
N ALA A 446 7.38 -30.49 14.56
CA ALA A 446 7.66 -29.06 14.66
C ALA A 446 7.28 -28.51 16.05
N PRO A 447 7.92 -27.42 16.51
CA PRO A 447 7.57 -26.82 17.78
C PRO A 447 6.11 -26.31 17.76
N THR A 448 5.38 -26.53 18.85
CA THR A 448 3.96 -26.19 18.94
C THR A 448 3.76 -24.69 19.16
N ALA A 449 2.54 -24.20 18.92
CA ALA A 449 2.18 -22.80 19.18
C ALA A 449 2.40 -22.38 20.64
N GLU A 450 2.21 -23.29 21.60
CA GLU A 450 2.44 -22.96 23.02
C GLU A 450 3.93 -22.86 23.35
N GLU A 451 4.78 -23.71 22.75
CA GLU A 451 6.23 -23.66 22.99
C GLU A 451 6.89 -22.46 22.32
N THR A 452 6.34 -22.01 21.19
CA THR A 452 6.83 -20.86 20.44
C THR A 452 6.12 -19.56 20.84
N LYS A 453 5.20 -19.62 21.80
CA LYS A 453 4.40 -18.47 22.23
C LYS A 453 5.27 -17.27 22.58
N GLY A 454 5.07 -16.18 21.85
CA GLY A 454 5.77 -14.91 22.07
C GLY A 454 7.02 -14.71 21.20
N ILE A 455 7.40 -15.67 20.35
CA ILE A 455 8.39 -15.40 19.30
C ILE A 455 7.75 -14.61 18.16
N ARG A 456 8.50 -13.71 17.52
CA ARG A 456 8.05 -12.98 16.33
C ARG A 456 9.11 -12.97 15.24
N ALA A 457 8.65 -12.98 13.99
CA ALA A 457 9.44 -12.56 12.86
C ALA A 457 9.47 -11.02 12.82
N VAL A 458 10.57 -10.46 12.31
CA VAL A 458 10.84 -9.03 12.33
C VAL A 458 10.99 -8.52 10.90
N HIS A 459 10.36 -7.39 10.59
CA HIS A 459 10.48 -6.75 9.30
C HIS A 459 11.94 -6.34 9.00
N ARG A 460 12.39 -6.55 7.77
CA ARG A 460 13.78 -6.34 7.31
C ARG A 460 14.32 -4.94 7.61
N ARG A 461 13.45 -3.91 7.61
CA ARG A 461 13.82 -2.53 8.00
C ARG A 461 14.44 -2.43 9.41
N CYS A 462 14.08 -3.33 10.31
CA CYS A 462 14.60 -3.37 11.68
C CYS A 462 15.82 -4.28 11.83
N LEU A 463 16.31 -4.87 10.73
CA LEU A 463 17.36 -5.86 10.74
C LEU A 463 18.57 -5.40 9.94
N VAL A 464 19.73 -5.90 10.35
CA VAL A 464 21.00 -5.78 9.63
C VAL A 464 21.74 -7.10 9.82
N GLU A 465 22.58 -7.47 8.86
CA GLU A 465 23.33 -8.72 8.92
C GLU A 465 24.20 -8.76 10.20
N GLY A 466 24.16 -9.91 10.88
CA GLY A 466 25.07 -10.28 11.95
C GLY A 466 26.19 -11.17 11.43
N ALA A 467 26.93 -11.77 12.35
CA ALA A 467 27.97 -12.74 12.05
C ALA A 467 27.75 -14.04 12.83
N ILE A 468 28.24 -15.15 12.27
CA ILE A 468 28.30 -16.43 12.97
C ILE A 468 29.49 -16.44 13.93
N GLY A 469 29.18 -16.44 15.22
CA GLY A 469 30.13 -16.50 16.33
C GLY A 469 30.65 -17.92 16.60
N ASN A 470 30.73 -18.27 17.89
CA ASN A 470 31.25 -19.55 18.33
C ASN A 470 30.21 -20.66 18.18
N GLN A 471 30.68 -21.90 18.00
CA GLN A 471 29.81 -23.07 18.12
C GLN A 471 29.45 -23.29 19.59
N VAL A 472 28.15 -23.37 19.89
CA VAL A 472 27.65 -23.65 21.24
C VAL A 472 27.55 -25.16 21.47
N TRP A 473 27.04 -25.89 20.48
CA TRP A 473 26.76 -27.31 20.56
C TRP A 473 26.82 -27.99 19.18
N ASN A 474 27.08 -29.30 19.17
CA ASN A 474 26.84 -30.18 18.03
C ASN A 474 26.39 -31.56 18.50
N ASP A 475 25.77 -32.31 17.59
CA ASP A 475 25.14 -33.59 17.89
C ASP A 475 26.13 -34.77 18.04
N ALA A 476 27.44 -34.54 17.98
CA ALA A 476 28.42 -35.61 17.93
C ALA A 476 28.29 -36.55 19.14
N GLY A 477 28.08 -37.85 18.87
CA GLY A 477 27.86 -38.88 19.89
C GLY A 477 26.41 -39.35 20.00
N SER A 478 25.44 -38.57 19.51
CA SER A 478 24.01 -38.92 19.49
C SER A 478 23.72 -40.24 18.78
N LYS A 479 24.54 -40.56 17.75
CA LYS A 479 24.34 -41.63 16.77
C LYS A 479 23.16 -41.40 15.82
N ALA A 480 22.68 -40.15 15.72
CA ALA A 480 21.71 -39.77 14.70
C ALA A 480 22.27 -40.02 13.29
N ASN A 481 21.37 -40.27 12.34
CA ASN A 481 21.69 -40.46 10.91
C ASN A 481 22.15 -39.17 10.24
N SER A 482 21.90 -38.02 10.86
CA SER A 482 22.28 -36.71 10.35
C SER A 482 23.01 -35.89 11.40
N ASP A 483 23.82 -34.95 10.92
CA ASP A 483 24.66 -34.10 11.74
C ASP A 483 24.00 -32.73 11.96
N GLY A 484 24.15 -32.16 13.15
CA GLY A 484 23.54 -30.89 13.55
C GLY A 484 24.44 -30.09 14.46
N ALA A 485 24.45 -28.77 14.31
CA ALA A 485 25.16 -27.86 15.21
C ALA A 485 24.43 -26.53 15.41
N VAL A 486 24.73 -25.90 16.53
CA VAL A 486 24.20 -24.62 16.99
C VAL A 486 25.34 -23.62 17.14
N TRP A 487 25.16 -22.43 16.58
CA TRP A 487 26.16 -21.36 16.53
C TRP A 487 25.59 -20.02 16.99
N GLU A 488 26.35 -19.24 17.74
CA GLU A 488 25.94 -17.91 18.20
C GLU A 488 25.75 -16.94 17.02
N ILE A 489 24.72 -16.09 17.10
CA ILE A 489 24.56 -14.92 16.22
C ILE A 489 25.09 -13.69 16.96
N VAL A 490 26.17 -13.10 16.46
CA VAL A 490 26.88 -11.99 17.10
C VAL A 490 26.89 -10.74 16.21
N PRO A 491 27.10 -9.53 16.78
CA PRO A 491 27.27 -8.31 15.97
C PRO A 491 28.40 -8.45 14.94
N ALA A 492 28.13 -8.05 13.70
CA ALA A 492 29.12 -7.90 12.63
C ALA A 492 29.70 -6.47 12.56
N GLY A 493 28.99 -5.48 13.08
CA GLY A 493 29.43 -4.08 13.10
C GLY A 493 28.60 -3.19 14.03
N ASN A 494 28.89 -1.89 14.01
CA ASN A 494 28.29 -0.89 14.90
C ASN A 494 26.81 -0.57 14.59
N GLU A 495 26.31 -1.04 13.45
CA GLU A 495 24.90 -0.93 13.08
C GLU A 495 24.02 -1.96 13.81
N ASN A 496 24.59 -3.07 14.28
CA ASN A 496 23.87 -4.01 15.12
C ASN A 496 23.60 -3.40 16.50
N ILE A 497 22.55 -3.87 17.17
CA ILE A 497 22.24 -3.51 18.54
C ILE A 497 23.41 -3.80 19.50
N ASP A 498 23.51 -3.02 20.57
CA ASP A 498 24.50 -3.28 21.63
C ASP A 498 24.12 -4.55 22.41
N MET A 499 24.92 -5.59 22.19
CA MET A 499 24.79 -6.90 22.84
C MET A 499 25.62 -7.01 24.13
N THR A 500 26.16 -5.91 24.66
CA THR A 500 26.88 -5.92 25.96
C THR A 500 25.96 -6.44 27.06
N ASN A 501 26.40 -7.50 27.76
CA ASN A 501 25.65 -8.23 28.79
C ASN A 501 24.36 -8.93 28.30
N VAL A 502 24.17 -9.04 26.98
CA VAL A 502 23.06 -9.77 26.36
C VAL A 502 23.58 -11.08 25.78
N LYS A 503 22.88 -12.18 26.04
CA LYS A 503 23.14 -13.49 25.45
C LYS A 503 22.58 -13.54 24.04
N ALA A 504 23.40 -14.04 23.11
CA ALA A 504 23.03 -14.19 21.71
C ALA A 504 21.93 -15.24 21.52
N THR A 505 21.04 -15.00 20.55
CA THR A 505 20.28 -16.08 19.92
C THR A 505 21.23 -16.92 19.05
N PHE A 506 20.72 -18.00 18.46
CA PHE A 506 21.55 -18.90 17.67
C PHE A 506 20.98 -19.19 16.28
N ALA A 507 21.88 -19.62 15.40
CA ALA A 507 21.57 -20.23 14.12
C ALA A 507 22.08 -21.67 14.11
N SER A 508 21.39 -22.52 13.36
CA SER A 508 21.61 -23.95 13.30
C SER A 508 21.99 -24.38 11.89
N VAL A 509 22.65 -25.52 11.78
CA VAL A 509 23.09 -26.06 10.48
C VAL A 509 23.16 -27.58 10.52
N LYS A 510 22.88 -28.20 9.37
CA LYS A 510 22.99 -29.64 9.14
C LYS A 510 24.46 -30.07 8.94
N SER A 511 25.31 -29.77 9.91
CA SER A 511 26.73 -30.09 9.93
C SER A 511 27.28 -29.96 11.35
N ARG A 512 28.28 -30.77 11.71
CA ARG A 512 29.00 -30.65 12.98
C ARG A 512 30.06 -29.55 13.01
N SER A 513 30.55 -29.10 11.85
CA SER A 513 31.73 -28.24 11.78
C SER A 513 31.60 -27.07 10.81
N ALA A 514 30.76 -27.18 9.79
CA ALA A 514 30.48 -26.05 8.92
C ALA A 514 29.65 -25.01 9.68
N LYS A 515 29.97 -23.74 9.49
CA LYS A 515 29.10 -22.63 9.89
C LYS A 515 27.88 -22.55 8.97
N PRO A 516 26.72 -22.05 9.44
CA PRO A 516 25.63 -21.65 8.57
C PRO A 516 26.13 -20.75 7.43
N GLN A 517 25.68 -20.99 6.20
CA GLN A 517 26.13 -20.28 4.99
C GLN A 517 25.19 -19.15 4.56
N GLY A 518 23.96 -19.11 5.10
CA GLY A 518 22.99 -18.04 4.83
C GLY A 518 23.20 -16.81 5.73
N PRO A 519 22.58 -15.67 5.37
CA PRO A 519 22.63 -14.49 6.22
C PRO A 519 21.93 -14.78 7.55
N VAL A 520 22.54 -14.32 8.63
CA VAL A 520 21.91 -14.21 9.95
C VAL A 520 21.70 -12.74 10.26
N TYR A 521 20.64 -12.43 10.99
CA TYR A 521 20.25 -11.06 11.25
C TYR A 521 20.32 -10.74 12.73
N LEU A 522 20.52 -9.46 13.04
CA LEU A 522 20.32 -8.89 14.36
C LEU A 522 19.51 -7.60 14.21
N LEU A 523 18.94 -7.14 15.32
CA LEU A 523 18.28 -5.84 15.36
C LEU A 523 19.25 -4.72 14.95
N LYS A 524 18.77 -3.85 14.08
CA LYS A 524 19.43 -2.60 13.68
C LYS A 524 19.33 -1.59 14.81
N ARG A 525 20.46 -1.04 15.24
CA ARG A 525 20.56 -0.10 16.35
C ARG A 525 19.67 1.13 16.17
N SER A 526 19.57 1.67 14.96
CA SER A 526 18.76 2.86 14.67
C SER A 526 17.25 2.60 14.69
N ALA A 527 16.83 1.34 14.54
CA ALA A 527 15.42 0.97 14.50
C ALA A 527 14.84 0.68 15.89
N VAL A 528 15.67 0.80 16.94
CA VAL A 528 15.32 0.38 18.30
C VAL A 528 15.64 1.48 19.31
N VAL A 529 14.71 1.72 20.24
CA VAL A 529 14.96 2.46 21.49
C VAL A 529 14.91 1.50 22.67
N PHE A 530 15.90 1.57 23.57
CA PHE A 530 15.85 0.82 24.82
C PHE A 530 15.00 1.55 25.86
N ASP A 531 14.08 0.83 26.50
CA ASP A 531 13.42 1.31 27.70
C ASP A 531 14.47 1.50 28.80
N SER A 532 14.41 2.65 29.48
CA SER A 532 15.30 3.05 30.58
C SER A 532 15.04 2.27 31.85
#